data_AF-A0AAD7P1U5-F1
#
_entry.id   AF-A0AAD7P1U5-F1
#
_cell.length_a   1.000
_cell.length_b   1.000
_cell.length_c   1.000
_cell.angle_alpha   90.00
_cell.angle_beta   90.00
_cell.angle_gamma   90.00
#
_symmetry.space_group_name_H-M   'P 1'
#
loop_
_entity.id
_entity.type
_entity.pdbx_description
1 polymer ?
#
loop_
_entity_poly.entity_id
_entity_poly.type
_entity_poly.pdbx_seq_one_letter_code
_entity_poly.pdbx_strand_id
1 'polypeptide(L)'
;MLLPEYATPAPTLKFSPQYFTALTFTHTASLEYPRIATSRIIEGWSFNANVPATASGTLVQPGEYIPYLQDLLPISRKMEPAFAIGMRSVDIILVIDGQRTVVQYHFSKIRLLIAINNNQGAVSAGRSLVNHIVANNILSPPDLERFHDLPILSPIYGFQSARFPLWKIGCLLGETWLEEDVLNTLLELVYLQETMVCTSDPPLLILPTSFFNDLTYLVEQNPKAYSSNFHLIRRRLRALPSATVSFVTCRNDHYSGYRYQTTSSMDLHLGDSLGHAPAPGILPSIAWVLDRTGHQAPPRVRGDGIVARQGPQSGSCGIAAINFVARGTGGKADGVVWEDNVSPGLRNKSIQDLIVYHLVSTNHKAVSRAL
;
A
#
# COMPACT_ATOMS: atom_id res chain seq x y z
N MET A 1 -32.31 14.62 -1.05
CA MET A 1 -32.67 13.83 -2.25
C MET A 1 -31.47 13.89 -3.17
N LEU A 2 -30.62 12.87 -3.14
CA LEU A 2 -29.31 12.88 -3.80
C LEU A 2 -29.52 12.56 -5.29
N LEU A 3 -29.23 13.51 -6.18
CA LEU A 3 -29.29 13.34 -7.65
C LEU A 3 -27.95 12.75 -8.12
N PRO A 4 -27.81 11.43 -8.32
CA PRO A 4 -26.52 10.81 -8.66
C PRO A 4 -26.22 10.90 -10.16
N GLU A 5 -27.19 11.25 -11.01
CA GLU A 5 -27.07 11.14 -12.46
C GLU A 5 -26.53 12.39 -13.15
N TYR A 6 -26.51 13.54 -12.48
CA TYR A 6 -26.41 14.81 -13.21
C TYR A 6 -24.99 15.14 -13.75
N ALA A 7 -23.92 14.79 -13.03
CA ALA A 7 -22.55 15.08 -13.43
C ALA A 7 -21.67 13.82 -13.50
N THR A 8 -22.29 12.65 -13.37
CA THR A 8 -21.57 11.38 -13.35
C THR A 8 -21.33 10.96 -14.80
N PRO A 9 -20.06 10.77 -15.21
CA PRO A 9 -19.78 10.22 -16.53
C PRO A 9 -20.48 8.87 -16.70
N ALA A 10 -20.95 8.55 -17.90
CA ALA A 10 -21.58 7.25 -18.12
C ALA A 10 -20.56 6.13 -17.77
N PRO A 11 -20.99 5.04 -17.10
CA PRO A 11 -20.09 3.99 -16.63
C PRO A 11 -19.19 3.40 -17.72
N THR A 12 -19.70 3.34 -18.96
CA THR A 12 -19.01 2.79 -20.13
C THR A 12 -18.00 3.76 -20.76
N LEU A 13 -17.96 5.03 -20.35
CA LEU A 13 -16.99 5.99 -20.88
C LEU A 13 -15.58 5.67 -20.41
N LYS A 14 -14.62 5.78 -21.32
CA LYS A 14 -13.19 5.69 -21.01
C LYS A 14 -12.83 6.73 -19.93
N PHE A 15 -12.03 6.30 -18.94
CA PHE A 15 -11.64 7.08 -17.76
C PHE A 15 -12.76 7.43 -16.78
N SER A 16 -13.95 6.85 -16.90
CA SER A 16 -14.94 6.90 -15.83
C SER A 16 -14.43 6.15 -14.58
N PRO A 17 -15.01 6.40 -13.39
CA PRO A 17 -14.70 5.61 -12.20
C PRO A 17 -14.91 4.09 -12.41
N GLN A 18 -15.95 3.70 -13.15
CA GLN A 18 -16.22 2.30 -13.48
C GLN A 18 -15.19 1.73 -14.45
N TYR A 19 -14.72 2.52 -15.43
CA TYR A 19 -13.62 2.14 -16.30
C TYR A 19 -12.35 1.83 -15.49
N PHE A 20 -11.96 2.68 -14.54
CA PHE A 20 -10.80 2.42 -13.68
C PHE A 20 -10.99 1.21 -12.77
N THR A 21 -12.21 0.96 -12.30
CA THR A 21 -12.53 -0.24 -11.49
C THR A 21 -12.36 -1.53 -12.29
N ALA A 22 -12.66 -1.50 -13.59
CA ALA A 22 -12.51 -2.63 -14.51
C ALA A 22 -11.14 -2.69 -15.21
N LEU A 23 -10.26 -1.70 -14.99
CA LEU A 23 -8.96 -1.63 -15.64
C LEU A 23 -8.04 -2.72 -15.10
N THR A 24 -7.56 -3.60 -15.98
CA THR A 24 -6.71 -4.74 -15.63
C THR A 24 -5.23 -4.42 -15.86
N PHE A 25 -4.34 -5.27 -15.36
CA PHE A 25 -2.91 -5.12 -15.60
C PHE A 25 -2.57 -5.17 -17.10
N THR A 26 -3.18 -6.06 -17.89
CA THR A 26 -3.04 -6.07 -19.37
C THR A 26 -3.40 -4.73 -19.99
N HIS A 27 -4.51 -4.14 -19.56
CA HIS A 27 -4.94 -2.85 -20.08
C HIS A 27 -3.94 -1.73 -19.74
N THR A 28 -3.30 -1.74 -18.56
CA THR A 28 -2.34 -0.68 -18.20
C THR A 28 -1.11 -0.64 -19.12
N ALA A 29 -0.68 -1.80 -19.65
CA ALA A 29 0.48 -1.91 -20.54
C ALA A 29 0.22 -1.27 -21.92
N SER A 30 -1.01 -1.39 -22.45
CA SER A 30 -1.40 -0.86 -23.76
C SER A 30 -2.14 0.47 -23.71
N LEU A 31 -2.57 0.93 -22.53
CA LEU A 31 -3.35 2.15 -22.38
C LEU A 31 -2.53 3.40 -22.74
N GLU A 32 -2.93 4.09 -23.80
CA GLU A 32 -2.50 5.47 -24.03
C GLU A 32 -3.13 6.38 -22.96
N TYR A 33 -2.35 6.70 -21.94
CA TYR A 33 -2.78 7.53 -20.82
C TYR A 33 -2.60 9.01 -21.17
N PRO A 34 -3.60 9.87 -20.96
CA PRO A 34 -3.52 11.26 -21.38
C PRO A 34 -2.49 12.02 -20.54
N ARG A 35 -1.86 13.03 -21.16
CA ARG A 35 -0.81 13.82 -20.52
C ARG A 35 -1.43 14.77 -19.51
N ILE A 36 -1.04 14.65 -18.25
CA ILE A 36 -1.42 15.62 -17.21
C ILE A 36 -0.46 16.81 -17.30
N ALA A 37 -1.02 18.00 -17.44
CA ALA A 37 -0.28 19.24 -17.50
C ALA A 37 0.33 19.60 -16.13
N THR A 38 1.28 20.53 -16.13
CA THR A 38 1.79 21.14 -14.90
C THR A 38 0.69 21.96 -14.21
N SER A 39 0.86 22.27 -12.93
CA SER A 39 -0.06 23.16 -12.21
C SER A 39 -0.12 24.56 -12.83
N ARG A 40 -1.24 25.27 -12.62
CA ARG A 40 -1.50 26.66 -13.02
C ARG A 40 -1.73 26.85 -14.52
N ILE A 41 -2.25 25.85 -15.22
CA ILE A 41 -2.64 26.04 -16.63
C ILE A 41 -4.04 26.64 -16.80
N ILE A 42 -4.87 26.64 -15.75
CA ILE A 42 -6.18 27.30 -15.75
C ILE A 42 -6.00 28.75 -15.28
N GLU A 43 -6.16 29.71 -16.18
CA GLU A 43 -6.05 31.15 -15.87
C GLU A 43 -7.36 31.72 -15.31
N GLY A 44 -8.49 31.23 -15.83
CA GLY A 44 -9.81 31.70 -15.45
C GLY A 44 -10.89 30.71 -15.86
N TRP A 45 -12.05 30.82 -15.22
CA TRP A 45 -13.20 29.99 -15.56
C TRP A 45 -14.52 30.64 -15.12
N SER A 46 -15.61 30.30 -15.82
CA SER A 46 -16.96 30.72 -15.49
C SER A 46 -17.97 29.62 -15.79
N PHE A 47 -19.00 29.48 -14.94
CA PHE A 47 -20.07 28.52 -15.21
C PHE A 47 -21.05 29.05 -16.26
N ASN A 48 -21.60 28.12 -17.03
CA ASN A 48 -22.52 28.41 -18.13
C ASN A 48 -23.72 27.44 -18.10
N ALA A 49 -24.90 27.92 -18.48
CA ALA A 49 -26.11 27.11 -18.56
C ALA A 49 -26.15 26.21 -19.81
N ASN A 50 -25.32 26.52 -20.82
CA ASN A 50 -25.25 25.76 -22.05
C ASN A 50 -24.74 24.33 -21.79
N VAL A 51 -25.35 23.35 -22.44
CA VAL A 51 -24.92 21.94 -22.43
C VAL A 51 -24.08 21.71 -23.69
N PRO A 52 -22.76 21.46 -23.57
CA PRO A 52 -21.91 21.21 -24.72
C PRO A 52 -22.33 19.91 -25.39
N ALA A 53 -22.71 19.98 -26.67
CA ALA A 53 -23.06 18.79 -27.47
C ALA A 53 -21.84 18.18 -28.18
N THR A 54 -20.69 18.85 -28.11
CA THR A 54 -19.49 18.41 -28.83
C THR A 54 -18.73 17.33 -28.05
N ALA A 55 -18.03 16.47 -28.79
CA ALA A 55 -17.14 15.47 -28.20
C ALA A 55 -16.01 16.12 -27.39
N SER A 56 -15.50 17.29 -27.82
CA SER A 56 -14.50 18.06 -27.07
C SER A 56 -15.03 18.63 -25.75
N GLY A 57 -16.35 18.84 -25.62
CA GLY A 57 -16.97 19.33 -24.38
C GLY A 57 -17.32 18.22 -23.39
N THR A 58 -17.45 16.97 -23.84
CA THR A 58 -18.04 15.88 -23.05
C THR A 58 -17.13 14.66 -22.87
N LEU A 59 -16.16 14.44 -23.76
CA LEU A 59 -15.25 13.29 -23.75
C LEU A 59 -13.79 13.74 -23.65
N VAL A 60 -12.92 12.88 -23.13
CA VAL A 60 -11.45 13.07 -23.18
C VAL A 60 -10.95 12.61 -24.54
N GLN A 61 -10.35 13.51 -25.32
CA GLN A 61 -9.85 13.22 -26.67
C GLN A 61 -8.41 12.66 -26.64
N PRO A 62 -8.00 11.87 -27.64
CA PRO A 62 -6.58 11.50 -27.81
C PRO A 62 -5.69 12.74 -27.89
N GLY A 63 -4.55 12.72 -27.20
CA GLY A 63 -3.62 13.85 -27.13
C GLY A 63 -4.08 15.07 -26.32
N GLU A 64 -5.27 15.04 -25.71
CA GLU A 64 -5.76 16.14 -24.87
C GLU A 64 -4.90 16.29 -23.59
N TYR A 65 -4.53 17.54 -23.28
CA TYR A 65 -3.91 17.88 -22.02
C TYR A 65 -4.95 17.90 -20.89
N ILE A 66 -4.66 17.18 -19.82
CA ILE A 66 -5.50 17.11 -18.63
C ILE A 66 -4.98 18.13 -17.62
N PRO A 67 -5.77 19.13 -17.20
CA PRO A 67 -5.35 20.04 -16.14
C PRO A 67 -4.99 19.31 -14.86
N TYR A 68 -3.99 19.83 -14.15
CA TYR A 68 -3.55 19.26 -12.90
C TYR A 68 -4.67 19.32 -11.84
N LEU A 69 -4.72 18.33 -10.95
CA LEU A 69 -5.80 18.20 -9.96
C LEU A 69 -6.04 19.48 -9.16
N GLN A 70 -4.98 20.17 -8.74
CA GLN A 70 -5.09 21.39 -7.94
C GLN A 70 -5.82 22.52 -8.68
N ASP A 71 -5.72 22.59 -10.01
CA ASP A 71 -6.42 23.59 -10.81
C ASP A 71 -7.90 23.23 -10.98
N LEU A 72 -8.24 21.94 -10.96
CA LEU A 72 -9.61 21.43 -11.09
C LEU A 72 -10.41 21.51 -9.79
N LEU A 73 -9.75 21.44 -8.62
CA LEU A 73 -10.43 21.43 -7.31
C LEU A 73 -11.30 22.68 -7.06
N PRO A 74 -10.86 23.92 -7.35
CA PRO A 74 -11.71 25.11 -7.20
C PRO A 74 -13.00 25.05 -8.03
N ILE A 75 -12.92 24.54 -9.26
CA ILE A 75 -14.09 24.33 -10.12
C ILE A 75 -14.98 23.26 -9.48
N SER A 76 -14.41 22.10 -9.15
CA SER A 76 -15.12 20.94 -8.61
C SER A 76 -15.94 21.26 -7.36
N ARG A 77 -15.37 22.04 -6.44
CA ARG A 77 -16.05 22.47 -5.20
C ARG A 77 -17.27 23.34 -5.44
N LYS A 78 -17.36 24.06 -6.57
CA LYS A 78 -18.50 24.93 -6.90
C LYS A 78 -19.46 24.32 -7.92
N MET A 79 -19.18 23.14 -8.48
CA MET A 79 -20.05 22.52 -9.48
C MET A 79 -21.45 22.17 -8.95
N GLU A 80 -21.54 21.64 -7.73
CA GLU A 80 -22.83 21.27 -7.12
C GLU A 80 -23.74 22.48 -6.87
N PRO A 81 -23.30 23.57 -6.21
CA PRO A 81 -24.13 24.76 -6.07
C PRO A 81 -24.42 25.44 -7.41
N ALA A 82 -23.48 25.44 -8.37
CA ALA A 82 -23.72 25.98 -9.70
C ALA A 82 -24.80 25.19 -10.46
N PHE A 83 -24.81 23.87 -10.31
CA PHE A 83 -25.85 23.05 -10.88
C PHE A 83 -27.24 23.40 -10.36
N ALA A 84 -27.35 23.58 -9.05
CA ALA A 84 -28.61 23.89 -8.38
C ALA A 84 -29.27 25.16 -8.92
N ILE A 85 -28.49 26.09 -9.48
CA ILE A 85 -28.98 27.33 -10.11
C ILE A 85 -29.08 27.26 -11.65
N GLY A 86 -29.03 26.06 -12.23
CA GLY A 86 -29.24 25.86 -13.67
C GLY A 86 -27.98 25.80 -14.54
N MET A 87 -26.77 25.91 -13.97
CA MET A 87 -25.53 25.76 -14.75
C MET A 87 -25.29 24.31 -15.16
N ARG A 88 -24.66 24.09 -16.32
CA ARG A 88 -24.43 22.78 -16.94
C ARG A 88 -22.98 22.53 -17.38
N SER A 89 -22.24 23.60 -17.60
CA SER A 89 -20.85 23.56 -18.07
C SER A 89 -20.00 24.63 -17.43
N VAL A 90 -18.70 24.56 -17.70
CA VAL A 90 -17.71 25.55 -17.33
C VAL A 90 -16.92 25.95 -18.56
N ASP A 91 -16.87 27.25 -18.84
CA ASP A 91 -15.92 27.84 -19.78
C ASP A 91 -14.59 28.01 -19.02
N ILE A 92 -13.51 27.45 -19.56
CA ILE A 92 -12.17 27.45 -18.96
C ILE A 92 -11.20 28.12 -19.93
N ILE A 93 -10.41 29.07 -19.42
CA ILE A 93 -9.28 29.68 -20.12
C ILE A 93 -8.03 28.87 -19.78
N LEU A 94 -7.56 28.07 -20.74
CA LEU A 94 -6.37 27.25 -20.62
C LEU A 94 -5.16 27.95 -21.24
N VAL A 95 -4.01 27.87 -20.59
CA VAL A 95 -2.71 28.30 -21.11
C VAL A 95 -1.83 27.07 -21.34
N ILE A 96 -1.69 26.66 -22.60
CA ILE A 96 -0.88 25.49 -22.99
C ILE A 96 0.19 25.98 -23.96
N ASP A 97 1.45 25.69 -23.68
CA ASP A 97 2.59 26.11 -24.50
C ASP A 97 2.59 27.62 -24.83
N GLY A 98 2.16 28.44 -23.85
CA GLY A 98 2.05 29.90 -23.98
C GLY A 98 0.82 30.40 -24.76
N GLN A 99 0.00 29.50 -25.31
CA GLN A 99 -1.22 29.86 -26.04
C GLN A 99 -2.45 29.80 -25.15
N ARG A 100 -3.26 30.87 -25.20
CA ARG A 100 -4.55 30.95 -24.52
C ARG A 100 -5.64 30.33 -25.39
N THR A 101 -6.37 29.39 -24.82
CA THR A 101 -7.53 28.75 -25.47
C THR A 101 -8.72 28.79 -24.53
N VAL A 102 -9.91 29.05 -25.07
CA VAL A 102 -11.16 28.98 -24.31
C VAL A 102 -11.85 27.68 -24.69
N VAL A 103 -12.07 26.82 -23.70
CA VAL A 103 -12.76 25.54 -23.88
C VAL A 103 -14.00 25.52 -23.01
N GLN A 104 -15.06 24.87 -23.49
CA GLN A 104 -16.27 24.67 -22.72
C GLN A 104 -16.42 23.20 -22.38
N TYR A 105 -16.38 22.87 -21.09
CA TYR A 105 -16.49 21.50 -20.59
C TYR A 105 -17.79 21.27 -19.84
N HIS A 106 -18.48 20.20 -20.19
CA HIS A 106 -19.58 19.69 -19.39
C HIS A 106 -19.06 19.20 -18.02
N PHE A 107 -19.91 19.25 -17.00
CA PHE A 107 -19.54 18.83 -15.66
C PHE A 107 -19.07 17.36 -15.57
N SER A 108 -19.64 16.48 -16.39
CA SER A 108 -19.17 15.09 -16.51
C SER A 108 -17.72 15.01 -17.00
N LYS A 109 -17.32 15.86 -17.96
CA LYS A 109 -15.93 15.91 -18.43
C LYS A 109 -14.99 16.33 -17.30
N ILE A 110 -15.34 17.35 -16.51
CA ILE A 110 -14.54 17.73 -15.32
C ILE A 110 -14.33 16.54 -14.38
N ARG A 111 -15.37 15.71 -14.16
CA ARG A 111 -15.23 14.48 -13.35
C ARG A 111 -14.31 13.45 -13.99
N LEU A 112 -14.32 13.28 -15.32
CA LEU A 112 -13.35 12.43 -16.02
C LEU A 112 -11.90 12.93 -15.82
N LEU A 113 -11.66 14.24 -15.97
CA LEU A 113 -10.33 14.84 -15.78
C LEU A 113 -9.82 14.63 -14.34
N ILE A 114 -10.70 14.73 -13.33
CA ILE A 114 -10.38 14.41 -11.94
C ILE A 114 -10.10 12.92 -11.75
N ALA A 115 -10.91 12.04 -12.34
CA ALA A 115 -10.71 10.59 -12.26
C ALA A 115 -9.36 10.18 -12.85
N ILE A 116 -8.93 10.79 -13.96
CA ILE A 116 -7.60 10.61 -14.54
C ILE A 116 -6.53 11.02 -13.52
N ASN A 117 -6.58 12.24 -12.99
CA ASN A 117 -5.60 12.68 -11.99
C ASN A 117 -5.50 11.72 -10.78
N ASN A 118 -6.64 11.27 -10.25
CA ASN A 118 -6.68 10.39 -9.08
C ASN A 118 -6.14 8.97 -9.36
N ASN A 119 -6.15 8.51 -10.61
CA ASN A 119 -5.72 7.16 -10.98
C ASN A 119 -4.36 7.12 -11.69
N GLN A 120 -3.70 8.25 -11.91
CA GLN A 120 -2.40 8.30 -12.59
C GLN A 120 -1.36 7.40 -11.90
N GLY A 121 -1.27 7.48 -10.58
CA GLY A 121 -0.34 6.66 -9.79
C GLY A 121 -0.61 5.17 -9.95
N ALA A 122 -1.87 4.76 -9.88
CA ALA A 122 -2.28 3.36 -10.03
C ALA A 122 -1.98 2.80 -11.42
N VAL A 123 -2.29 3.55 -12.49
CA VAL A 123 -2.00 3.11 -13.87
C VAL A 123 -0.50 3.05 -14.13
N SER A 124 0.26 4.04 -13.66
CA SER A 124 1.72 4.06 -13.81
C SER A 124 2.36 2.89 -13.06
N ALA A 125 1.97 2.64 -11.81
CA ALA A 125 2.48 1.53 -11.02
C ALA A 125 2.10 0.18 -11.64
N GLY A 126 0.85 0.03 -12.11
CA GLY A 126 0.40 -1.19 -12.78
C GLY A 126 1.20 -1.51 -14.04
N ARG A 127 1.46 -0.50 -14.88
CA ARG A 127 2.30 -0.65 -16.08
C ARG A 127 3.73 -1.05 -15.72
N SER A 128 4.35 -0.34 -14.77
CA SER A 128 5.71 -0.65 -14.34
C SER A 128 5.83 -2.06 -13.77
N LEU A 129 4.82 -2.51 -13.02
CA LEU A 129 4.79 -3.85 -12.43
C LEU A 129 4.72 -4.93 -13.51
N VAL A 130 3.85 -4.79 -14.52
CA VAL A 130 3.77 -5.71 -15.67
C VAL A 130 5.11 -5.80 -16.39
N ASN A 131 5.68 -4.65 -16.76
CA ASN A 131 6.95 -4.59 -17.48
C ASN A 131 8.08 -5.26 -16.68
N HIS A 132 8.13 -5.01 -15.37
CA HIS A 132 9.14 -5.56 -14.49
C HIS A 132 9.01 -7.08 -14.31
N ILE A 133 7.79 -7.60 -14.13
CA ILE A 133 7.51 -9.03 -14.01
C ILE A 133 7.93 -9.77 -15.28
N VAL A 134 7.57 -9.24 -16.45
CA VAL A 134 7.93 -9.84 -17.75
C VAL A 134 9.44 -9.80 -17.96
N ALA A 135 10.08 -8.65 -17.74
CA ALA A 135 11.52 -8.49 -17.98
C ALA A 135 12.39 -9.40 -17.09
N ASN A 136 11.93 -9.70 -15.87
CA ASN A 136 12.69 -10.48 -14.88
C ASN A 136 12.16 -11.91 -14.70
N ASN A 137 11.18 -12.35 -15.49
CA ASN A 137 10.54 -13.67 -15.38
C ASN A 137 10.11 -14.01 -13.92
N ILE A 138 9.46 -13.06 -13.24
CA ILE A 138 9.10 -13.20 -11.81
C ILE A 138 7.99 -14.24 -11.60
N LEU A 139 7.05 -14.34 -12.55
CA LEU A 139 5.91 -15.26 -12.49
C LEU A 139 6.06 -16.40 -13.50
N SER A 140 5.46 -17.54 -13.19
CA SER A 140 5.27 -18.62 -14.16
C SER A 140 4.31 -18.16 -15.27
N PRO A 141 4.35 -18.72 -16.49
CA PRO A 141 3.44 -18.30 -17.56
C PRO A 141 1.94 -18.40 -17.19
N PRO A 142 1.46 -19.47 -16.52
CA PRO A 142 0.06 -19.53 -16.08
C PRO A 142 -0.30 -18.46 -15.04
N ASP A 143 0.61 -18.17 -14.09
CA ASP A 143 0.36 -17.13 -13.09
C ASP A 143 0.39 -15.73 -13.69
N LEU A 144 1.26 -15.51 -14.70
CA LEU A 144 1.36 -14.27 -15.44
C LEU A 144 0.07 -13.97 -16.21
N GLU A 145 -0.48 -14.96 -16.92
CA GLU A 145 -1.76 -14.84 -17.64
C GLU A 145 -2.89 -14.45 -16.68
N ARG A 146 -2.97 -15.13 -15.53
CA ARG A 146 -3.99 -14.81 -14.51
C ARG A 146 -3.79 -13.44 -13.89
N PHE A 147 -2.54 -13.04 -13.61
CA PHE A 147 -2.21 -11.73 -13.07
C PHE A 147 -2.60 -10.59 -14.03
N HIS A 148 -2.34 -10.78 -15.32
CA HIS A 148 -2.70 -9.86 -16.40
C HIS A 148 -4.19 -9.50 -16.42
N ASP A 149 -5.07 -10.45 -16.10
CA ASP A 149 -6.52 -10.26 -16.07
C ASP A 149 -7.06 -9.64 -14.77
N LEU A 150 -6.23 -9.48 -13.73
CA LEU A 150 -6.68 -8.89 -12.48
C LEU A 150 -6.94 -7.38 -12.62
N PRO A 151 -8.05 -6.85 -12.10
CA PRO A 151 -8.25 -5.41 -12.00
C PRO A 151 -7.22 -4.78 -11.05
N ILE A 152 -6.57 -3.70 -11.48
CA ILE A 152 -5.48 -3.07 -10.72
C ILE A 152 -5.95 -2.48 -9.38
N LEU A 153 -7.22 -2.08 -9.31
CA LEU A 153 -7.87 -1.55 -8.11
C LEU A 153 -8.51 -2.63 -7.24
N SER A 154 -8.48 -3.90 -7.66
CA SER A 154 -9.01 -4.98 -6.84
C SER A 154 -8.18 -5.12 -5.55
N PRO A 155 -8.81 -5.42 -4.40
CA PRO A 155 -8.08 -5.57 -3.17
C PRO A 155 -7.24 -6.85 -3.19
N ILE A 156 -6.10 -6.83 -2.50
CA ILE A 156 -5.36 -8.05 -2.19
C ILE A 156 -6.21 -8.98 -1.31
N TYR A 157 -6.06 -10.29 -1.50
CA TYR A 157 -6.89 -11.32 -0.87
C TYR A 157 -6.02 -12.37 -0.21
N GLY A 158 -6.59 -13.05 0.79
CA GLY A 158 -5.93 -14.09 1.58
C GLY A 158 -5.41 -13.59 2.94
N PHE A 159 -5.29 -12.28 3.11
CA PHE A 159 -4.79 -11.65 4.33
C PHE A 159 -5.91 -11.15 5.24
N GLN A 160 -5.65 -11.18 6.55
CA GLN A 160 -6.52 -10.64 7.59
C GLN A 160 -6.20 -9.18 7.92
N SER A 161 -4.91 -8.85 7.96
CA SER A 161 -4.44 -7.55 8.47
C SER A 161 -4.50 -6.42 7.44
N ALA A 162 -4.52 -6.76 6.15
CA ALA A 162 -4.37 -5.78 5.08
C ALA A 162 -5.42 -5.91 3.97
N ARG A 163 -5.89 -4.75 3.50
CA ARG A 163 -6.76 -4.62 2.34
C ARG A 163 -6.34 -3.40 1.56
N PHE A 164 -5.55 -3.62 0.53
CA PHE A 164 -5.06 -2.56 -0.33
C PHE A 164 -5.17 -2.97 -1.80
N PRO A 165 -5.29 -2.01 -2.73
CA PRO A 165 -5.45 -2.31 -4.16
C PRO A 165 -4.15 -2.89 -4.77
N LEU A 166 -4.26 -3.90 -5.63
CA LEU A 166 -3.12 -4.65 -6.16
C LEU A 166 -2.01 -3.79 -6.77
N TRP A 167 -2.33 -2.65 -7.39
CA TRP A 167 -1.31 -1.76 -7.95
C TRP A 167 -0.27 -1.27 -6.93
N LYS A 168 -0.61 -1.22 -5.63
CA LYS A 168 0.33 -0.83 -4.56
C LYS A 168 1.49 -1.81 -4.38
N ILE A 169 1.39 -3.05 -4.88
CA ILE A 169 2.53 -3.96 -4.97
C ILE A 169 3.69 -3.31 -5.75
N GLY A 170 3.38 -2.35 -6.63
CA GLY A 170 4.36 -1.52 -7.33
C GLY A 170 5.34 -0.77 -6.41
N CYS A 171 5.06 -0.55 -5.13
CA CYS A 171 6.03 0.05 -4.19
C CYS A 171 7.25 -0.86 -3.93
N LEU A 172 7.19 -2.14 -4.31
CA LEU A 172 8.32 -3.06 -4.27
C LEU A 172 9.29 -2.88 -5.44
N LEU A 173 8.92 -2.11 -6.48
CA LEU A 173 9.78 -1.88 -7.65
C LEU A 173 10.94 -0.94 -7.31
N GLY A 174 12.14 -1.34 -7.75
CA GLY A 174 13.37 -0.58 -7.52
C GLY A 174 13.62 -0.33 -6.02
N GLU A 175 14.29 0.78 -5.71
CA GLU A 175 14.61 1.18 -4.33
C GLU A 175 13.55 2.13 -3.75
N THR A 176 12.27 1.95 -4.13
CA THR A 176 11.15 2.75 -3.62
C THR A 176 10.83 2.41 -2.17
N TRP A 177 10.37 3.42 -1.41
CA TRP A 177 9.88 3.25 -0.05
C TRP A 177 8.64 2.35 -0.01
N LEU A 178 8.62 1.41 0.94
CA LEU A 178 7.47 0.54 1.14
C LEU A 178 6.34 1.26 1.88
N GLU A 179 5.14 1.15 1.33
CA GLU A 179 3.93 1.52 2.04
C GLU A 179 3.68 0.55 3.22
N GLU A 180 3.18 1.11 4.33
CA GLU A 180 2.95 0.36 5.57
C GLU A 180 2.01 -0.84 5.38
N ASP A 181 0.94 -0.70 4.58
CA ASP A 181 0.01 -1.78 4.29
C ASP A 181 0.69 -2.96 3.59
N VAL A 182 1.62 -2.68 2.67
CA VAL A 182 2.39 -3.70 1.93
C VAL A 182 3.37 -4.39 2.87
N LEU A 183 4.05 -3.62 3.73
CA LEU A 183 4.97 -4.16 4.74
C LEU A 183 4.24 -5.07 5.75
N ASN A 184 3.09 -4.65 6.28
CA ASN A 184 2.29 -5.48 7.19
C ASN A 184 1.79 -6.77 6.52
N THR A 185 1.46 -6.70 5.23
CA THR A 185 1.07 -7.89 4.46
C THR A 185 2.22 -8.87 4.29
N LEU A 186 3.43 -8.37 4.04
CA LEU A 186 4.62 -9.22 3.97
C LEU A 186 4.94 -9.85 5.33
N LEU A 187 4.77 -9.12 6.44
CA LEU A 187 4.90 -9.67 7.78
C LEU A 187 3.86 -10.76 8.08
N GLU A 188 2.61 -10.56 7.68
CA GLU A 188 1.56 -11.57 7.77
C GLU A 188 1.90 -12.78 6.90
N LEU A 189 2.44 -12.58 5.70
CA LEU A 189 2.85 -13.68 4.83
C LEU A 189 3.98 -14.51 5.46
N VAL A 190 4.97 -13.87 6.07
CA VAL A 190 6.01 -14.56 6.86
C VAL A 190 5.36 -15.38 7.98
N TYR A 191 4.41 -14.82 8.73
CA TYR A 191 3.69 -15.57 9.76
C TYR A 191 2.99 -16.80 9.18
N LEU A 192 2.25 -16.64 8.09
CA LEU A 192 1.53 -17.72 7.43
C LEU A 192 2.47 -18.83 6.94
N GLN A 193 3.59 -18.47 6.30
CA GLN A 193 4.59 -19.42 5.83
C GLN A 193 5.15 -20.27 7.00
N GLU A 194 5.43 -19.65 8.14
CA GLU A 194 5.90 -20.36 9.34
C GLU A 194 4.83 -21.27 9.94
N THR A 195 3.57 -20.83 9.94
CA THR A 195 2.46 -21.64 10.45
C THR A 195 2.25 -22.91 9.63
N MET A 196 2.52 -22.88 8.32
CA MET A 196 2.33 -24.03 7.42
C MET A 196 3.32 -25.16 7.69
N VAL A 197 4.50 -24.85 8.25
CA VAL A 197 5.52 -25.86 8.58
C VAL A 197 5.30 -26.45 9.98
N CYS A 198 4.50 -25.78 10.82
CA CYS A 198 4.21 -26.24 12.18
C CYS A 198 3.04 -27.22 12.20
N THR A 199 3.21 -28.37 12.87
CA THR A 199 2.12 -29.33 13.11
C THR A 199 1.24 -28.93 14.30
N SER A 200 1.65 -27.92 15.07
CA SER A 200 0.94 -27.34 16.21
C SER A 200 0.86 -25.82 16.08
N ASP A 201 0.15 -25.18 17.01
CA ASP A 201 0.18 -23.73 17.16
C ASP A 201 1.63 -23.23 17.18
N PRO A 202 2.03 -22.36 16.24
CA PRO A 202 3.41 -21.91 16.14
C PRO A 202 3.73 -21.05 17.37
N PRO A 203 4.91 -21.25 18.01
CA PRO A 203 5.40 -20.43 19.10
C PRO A 203 5.92 -19.08 18.55
N LEU A 204 5.12 -18.42 17.71
CA LEU A 204 5.51 -17.23 16.96
C LEU A 204 4.38 -16.21 16.98
N LEU A 205 4.74 -14.96 17.26
CA LEU A 205 3.90 -13.78 17.09
C LEU A 205 4.65 -12.79 16.21
N ILE A 206 4.05 -12.44 15.07
CA ILE A 206 4.50 -11.30 14.26
C ILE A 206 3.43 -10.22 14.39
N LEU A 207 3.80 -9.08 14.94
CA LEU A 207 2.88 -7.99 15.26
C LEU A 207 2.99 -6.88 14.19
N PRO A 208 1.88 -6.18 13.89
CA PRO A 208 1.86 -5.14 12.86
C PRO A 208 2.73 -3.94 13.26
N THR A 209 3.08 -3.10 12.29
CA THR A 209 3.86 -1.87 12.49
C THR A 209 3.28 -0.91 13.51
N SER A 210 1.96 -0.86 13.63
CA SER A 210 1.27 -0.01 14.61
C SER A 210 1.47 -0.46 16.06
N PHE A 211 1.87 -1.72 16.29
CA PHE A 211 1.96 -2.31 17.63
C PHE A 211 2.74 -1.46 18.61
N PHE A 212 3.95 -1.01 18.24
CA PHE A 212 4.80 -0.28 19.16
C PHE A 212 4.31 1.17 19.39
N ASN A 213 3.73 1.79 18.38
CA ASN A 213 3.17 3.13 18.50
C ASN A 213 1.94 3.11 19.43
N ASP A 214 1.03 2.15 19.23
CA ASP A 214 -0.13 1.95 20.09
C ASP A 214 0.30 1.63 21.53
N LEU A 215 1.33 0.79 21.68
CA LEU A 215 1.87 0.43 22.99
C LEU A 215 2.41 1.66 23.72
N THR A 216 3.24 2.46 23.05
CA THR A 216 3.85 3.66 23.63
C THR A 216 2.78 4.64 24.06
N TYR A 217 1.79 4.88 23.21
CA TYR A 217 0.63 5.72 23.54
C TYR A 217 -0.10 5.25 24.81
N LEU A 218 -0.33 3.93 24.96
CA LEU A 218 -1.01 3.37 26.13
C LEU A 218 -0.17 3.41 27.41
N VAL A 219 1.16 3.27 27.31
CA VAL A 219 2.08 3.35 28.46
C VAL A 219 2.14 4.76 29.03
N GLU A 220 1.94 5.78 28.19
CA GLU A 220 1.93 7.19 28.58
C GLU A 220 0.60 7.64 29.21
N GLN A 221 -0.47 6.84 29.10
CA GLN A 221 -1.77 7.16 29.73
C GLN A 221 -1.72 7.08 31.26
N ASN A 222 -2.58 7.88 31.91
CA ASN A 222 -2.80 7.83 33.35
C ASN A 222 -4.31 7.82 33.67
N PRO A 223 -4.87 6.70 34.17
CA PRO A 223 -4.19 5.45 34.51
C PRO A 223 -3.77 4.64 33.27
N LYS A 224 -2.69 3.86 33.39
CA LYS A 224 -2.26 2.93 32.35
C LYS A 224 -3.30 1.80 32.19
N ALA A 225 -3.81 1.61 30.98
CA ALA A 225 -4.78 0.56 30.67
C ALA A 225 -4.49 -0.08 29.31
N TYR A 226 -4.66 -1.40 29.21
CA TYR A 226 -4.56 -2.09 27.92
C TYR A 226 -5.83 -1.88 27.10
N SER A 227 -5.68 -1.78 25.78
CA SER A 227 -6.81 -1.92 24.86
C SER A 227 -7.23 -3.39 24.74
N SER A 228 -8.37 -3.64 24.11
CA SER A 228 -8.84 -4.99 23.78
C SER A 228 -7.80 -5.80 22.99
N ASN A 229 -7.09 -5.18 22.04
CA ASN A 229 -6.04 -5.83 21.26
C ASN A 229 -4.86 -6.28 22.14
N PHE A 230 -4.40 -5.43 23.07
CA PHE A 230 -3.32 -5.82 23.99
C PHE A 230 -3.75 -6.91 24.98
N HIS A 231 -5.02 -6.94 25.39
CA HIS A 231 -5.55 -8.08 26.16
C HIS A 231 -5.49 -9.39 25.36
N LEU A 232 -5.81 -9.37 24.06
CA LEU A 232 -5.69 -10.53 23.18
C LEU A 232 -4.23 -10.99 23.03
N ILE A 233 -3.30 -10.05 22.78
CA ILE A 233 -1.86 -10.34 22.70
C ILE A 233 -1.36 -10.97 24.01
N ARG A 234 -1.69 -10.39 25.17
CA ARG A 234 -1.31 -10.92 26.48
C ARG A 234 -1.90 -12.29 26.78
N ARG A 235 -3.13 -12.56 26.33
CA ARG A 235 -3.75 -13.89 26.45
C ARG A 235 -3.01 -14.90 25.59
N ARG A 236 -2.66 -14.54 24.36
CA ARG A 236 -1.89 -15.41 23.45
C ARG A 236 -0.49 -15.69 23.99
N LEU A 237 0.21 -14.68 24.50
CA LEU A 237 1.51 -14.84 25.15
C LEU A 237 1.44 -15.82 26.34
N ARG A 238 0.42 -15.71 27.20
CA ARG A 238 0.21 -16.67 28.30
C ARG A 238 -0.01 -18.11 27.84
N ALA A 239 -0.60 -18.29 26.67
CA ALA A 239 -0.85 -19.61 26.08
C ALA A 239 0.38 -20.21 25.39
N LEU A 240 1.45 -19.43 25.20
CA LEU A 240 2.69 -19.86 24.55
C LEU A 240 3.84 -19.83 25.56
N PRO A 241 4.20 -20.97 26.21
CA PRO A 241 5.29 -21.01 27.20
C PRO A 241 6.64 -20.59 26.61
N SER A 242 6.84 -20.87 25.33
CA SER A 242 7.95 -20.40 24.51
C SER A 242 7.36 -19.63 23.34
N ALA A 243 7.80 -18.39 23.13
CA ALA A 243 7.36 -17.59 21.99
C ALA A 243 8.53 -16.77 21.42
N THR A 244 8.59 -16.70 20.10
CA THR A 244 9.30 -15.65 19.38
C THR A 244 8.30 -14.53 19.10
N VAL A 245 8.59 -13.33 19.59
CA VAL A 245 7.79 -12.13 19.32
C VAL A 245 8.62 -11.22 18.43
N SER A 246 8.10 -10.96 17.23
CA SER A 246 8.73 -10.10 16.23
C SER A 246 7.78 -8.98 15.83
N PHE A 247 8.32 -7.81 15.53
CA PHE A 247 7.56 -6.68 15.04
C PHE A 247 8.48 -5.70 14.32
N VAL A 248 7.90 -4.81 13.52
CA VAL A 248 8.62 -3.73 12.87
C VAL A 248 8.12 -2.40 13.44
N THR A 249 8.99 -1.42 13.62
CA THR A 249 8.59 -0.05 13.98
C THR A 249 8.90 0.90 12.83
N CYS A 250 8.05 1.90 12.60
CA CYS A 250 8.34 3.01 11.70
C CYS A 250 8.60 4.29 12.51
N ARG A 251 9.78 4.89 12.40
CA ARG A 251 10.14 6.15 13.05
C ARG A 251 10.93 7.02 12.09
N ASN A 252 10.51 8.27 11.91
CA ASN A 252 11.16 9.24 11.01
C ASN A 252 11.36 8.64 9.61
N ASP A 253 10.28 8.10 9.04
CA ASP A 253 10.25 7.45 7.72
C ASP A 253 11.23 6.28 7.55
N HIS A 254 11.60 5.61 8.65
CA HIS A 254 12.53 4.47 8.64
C HIS A 254 11.96 3.27 9.39
N TYR A 255 12.07 2.09 8.78
CA TYR A 255 11.65 0.83 9.38
C TYR A 255 12.80 0.11 10.08
N SER A 256 12.55 -0.37 11.29
CA SER A 256 13.48 -1.20 12.07
C SER A 256 12.77 -2.46 12.57
N GLY A 257 13.41 -3.63 12.45
CA GLY A 257 12.87 -4.89 12.94
C GLY A 257 13.31 -5.18 14.37
N TYR A 258 12.40 -5.74 15.18
CA TYR A 258 12.68 -6.19 16.54
C TYR A 258 12.30 -7.65 16.69
N ARG A 259 13.07 -8.38 17.50
CA ARG A 259 12.82 -9.79 17.82
C ARG A 259 13.17 -10.11 19.26
N TYR A 260 12.26 -10.80 19.93
CA TYR A 260 12.42 -11.25 21.30
C TYR A 260 12.07 -12.73 21.40
N GLN A 261 12.96 -13.53 22.00
CA GLN A 261 12.71 -14.94 22.29
C GLN A 261 12.57 -15.12 23.79
N THR A 262 11.44 -15.68 24.24
CA THR A 262 11.10 -15.72 25.67
C THR A 262 11.95 -16.68 26.49
N THR A 263 12.67 -17.63 25.87
CA THR A 263 13.35 -18.74 26.56
C THR A 263 14.87 -18.80 26.43
N SER A 264 15.47 -18.21 25.38
CA SER A 264 16.89 -18.44 25.03
C SER A 264 17.79 -17.25 25.36
N SER A 265 17.59 -16.13 24.67
CA SER A 265 18.49 -14.97 24.70
C SER A 265 18.08 -13.94 25.76
N MET A 266 16.80 -13.92 26.14
CA MET A 266 16.12 -12.91 26.96
C MET A 266 16.34 -11.45 26.52
N ASP A 267 17.25 -11.16 25.59
CA ASP A 267 17.50 -9.84 25.06
C ASP A 267 16.55 -9.53 23.89
N LEU A 268 16.22 -8.25 23.72
CA LEU A 268 15.49 -7.76 22.56
C LEU A 268 16.50 -7.47 21.45
N HIS A 269 16.46 -8.20 20.34
CA HIS A 269 17.35 -7.96 19.21
C HIS A 269 16.76 -6.90 18.27
N LEU A 270 17.61 -6.00 17.80
CA LEU A 270 17.31 -4.95 16.83
C LEU A 270 18.03 -5.23 15.51
N GLY A 271 17.26 -5.22 14.42
CA GLY A 271 17.76 -5.16 13.05
C GLY A 271 17.44 -3.80 12.44
N ASP A 272 18.45 -2.94 12.30
CA ASP A 272 18.33 -1.60 11.72
C ASP A 272 19.37 -1.38 10.63
N SER A 273 18.92 -1.22 9.39
CA SER A 273 19.81 -1.07 8.22
C SER A 273 20.53 0.27 8.15
N LEU A 274 20.25 1.23 9.02
CA LEU A 274 20.97 2.50 9.13
C LEU A 274 21.83 2.59 10.41
N GLY A 275 21.78 1.56 11.26
CA GLY A 275 22.49 1.53 12.54
C GLY A 275 21.95 2.54 13.56
N HIS A 276 20.66 2.89 13.46
CA HIS A 276 20.03 3.77 14.44
C HIS A 276 19.98 3.14 15.84
N ALA A 277 19.95 4.00 16.86
CA ALA A 277 19.67 3.57 18.22
C ALA A 277 18.22 3.05 18.35
N PRO A 278 17.96 2.11 19.28
CA PRO A 278 16.63 1.60 19.55
C PRO A 278 15.59 2.70 19.80
N ALA A 279 14.32 2.38 19.56
CA ALA A 279 13.24 3.31 19.84
C ALA A 279 13.20 3.67 21.35
N PRO A 280 12.95 4.94 21.73
CA PRO A 280 12.94 5.36 23.12
C PRO A 280 11.80 4.65 23.85
N GLY A 281 12.04 4.23 25.09
CA GLY A 281 11.02 3.54 25.87
C GLY A 281 10.69 2.11 25.43
N ILE A 282 11.39 1.54 24.42
CA ILE A 282 11.10 0.19 23.92
C ILE A 282 11.12 -0.87 25.04
N LEU A 283 12.14 -0.87 25.90
CA LEU A 283 12.26 -1.83 27.00
C LEU A 283 11.13 -1.71 28.04
N PRO A 284 10.86 -0.54 28.65
CA PRO A 284 9.76 -0.43 29.61
C PRO A 284 8.39 -0.70 28.99
N SER A 285 8.18 -0.34 27.72
CA SER A 285 6.95 -0.66 26.98
C SER A 285 6.76 -2.17 26.80
N ILE A 286 7.78 -2.88 26.32
CA ILE A 286 7.73 -4.34 26.16
C ILE A 286 7.59 -5.04 27.52
N ALA A 287 8.32 -4.59 28.54
CA ALA A 287 8.18 -5.08 29.91
C ALA A 287 6.74 -4.95 30.42
N TRP A 288 6.08 -3.83 30.13
CA TRP A 288 4.68 -3.64 30.49
C TRP A 288 3.76 -4.62 29.75
N VAL A 289 3.95 -4.89 28.46
CA VAL A 289 3.15 -5.91 27.75
C VAL A 289 3.36 -7.32 28.32
N LEU A 290 4.60 -7.66 28.69
CA LEU A 290 4.95 -8.98 29.21
C LEU A 290 4.57 -9.17 30.69
N ASP A 291 4.30 -8.10 31.44
CA ASP A 291 3.93 -8.17 32.85
C ASP A 291 2.82 -9.21 33.10
N ARG A 292 3.02 -10.11 34.07
CA ARG A 292 2.07 -11.19 34.42
C ARG A 292 1.68 -12.13 33.27
N THR A 293 2.47 -12.20 32.20
CA THR A 293 2.26 -13.19 31.13
C THR A 293 3.00 -14.51 31.35
N GLY A 294 3.89 -14.55 32.36
CA GLY A 294 4.80 -15.68 32.61
C GLY A 294 6.15 -15.54 31.91
N HIS A 295 6.26 -14.61 30.95
CA HIS A 295 7.50 -14.27 30.26
C HIS A 295 8.29 -13.22 31.03
N GLN A 296 9.62 -13.33 31.03
CA GLN A 296 10.47 -12.30 31.62
C GLN A 296 10.58 -11.09 30.68
N ALA A 297 10.76 -9.89 31.22
CA ALA A 297 11.01 -8.72 30.39
C ALA A 297 12.46 -8.73 29.86
N PRO A 298 12.71 -8.26 28.62
CA PRO A 298 14.07 -8.16 28.13
C PRO A 298 14.87 -7.11 28.93
N PRO A 299 16.08 -7.42 29.42
CA PRO A 299 16.84 -6.51 30.26
C PRO A 299 17.57 -5.43 29.44
N ARG A 300 17.82 -5.69 28.14
CA ARG A 300 18.49 -4.77 27.22
C ARG A 300 18.10 -5.02 25.77
N VAL A 301 18.45 -4.06 24.91
CA VAL A 301 18.38 -4.21 23.46
C VAL A 301 19.78 -4.52 22.93
N ARG A 302 19.92 -5.54 22.08
CA ARG A 302 21.15 -5.79 21.33
C ARG A 302 20.99 -5.37 19.88
N GLY A 303 21.88 -4.51 19.41
CA GLY A 303 22.02 -4.15 17.99
C GLY A 303 22.88 -5.14 17.20
N ASP A 304 22.97 -6.40 17.66
CA ASP A 304 23.78 -7.45 17.02
C ASP A 304 23.02 -8.21 15.93
N GLY A 305 21.84 -7.74 15.53
CA GLY A 305 21.19 -8.23 14.32
C GLY A 305 22.13 -8.02 13.14
N ILE A 306 22.56 -9.11 12.50
CA ILE A 306 23.38 -9.07 11.27
C ILE A 306 22.50 -8.49 10.16
N VAL A 307 22.40 -7.17 10.13
CA VAL A 307 21.75 -6.36 9.09
C VAL A 307 22.85 -5.43 8.60
N ALA A 308 23.41 -5.73 7.43
CA ALA A 308 24.36 -4.83 6.79
C ALA A 308 23.72 -3.45 6.57
N ARG A 309 24.55 -2.40 6.54
CA ARG A 309 24.08 -1.05 6.27
C ARG A 309 23.54 -0.95 4.84
N GLN A 310 22.38 -0.33 4.67
CA GLN A 310 21.85 -0.01 3.35
C GLN A 310 22.58 1.18 2.72
N GLY A 311 22.46 1.32 1.40
CA GLY A 311 22.94 2.48 0.66
C GLY A 311 22.26 3.79 1.09
N PRO A 312 22.93 4.95 0.92
CA PRO A 312 22.33 6.24 1.20
C PRO A 312 21.07 6.45 0.35
N GLN A 313 19.99 6.94 0.97
CA GLN A 313 18.70 7.21 0.32
C GLN A 313 17.99 5.98 -0.29
N SER A 314 18.40 4.76 0.06
CA SER A 314 17.67 3.54 -0.30
C SER A 314 16.33 3.46 0.45
N GLY A 315 15.23 3.19 -0.27
CA GLY A 315 13.93 2.88 0.30
C GLY A 315 13.80 1.46 0.85
N SER A 316 14.91 0.74 1.09
CA SER A 316 14.91 -0.69 1.43
C SER A 316 14.95 -1.04 2.91
N CYS A 317 14.87 -0.06 3.80
CA CYS A 317 14.78 -0.30 5.25
C CYS A 317 13.64 -1.26 5.63
N GLY A 318 12.51 -1.18 4.92
CA GLY A 318 11.38 -2.10 5.12
C GLY A 318 11.70 -3.53 4.71
N ILE A 319 12.41 -3.74 3.58
CA ILE A 319 12.87 -5.07 3.14
C ILE A 319 13.89 -5.63 4.12
N ALA A 320 14.83 -4.80 4.58
CA ALA A 320 15.81 -5.18 5.58
C ALA A 320 15.16 -5.62 6.90
N ALA A 321 14.17 -4.85 7.38
CA ALA A 321 13.42 -5.16 8.59
C ALA A 321 12.61 -6.45 8.46
N ILE A 322 11.94 -6.68 7.32
CA ILE A 322 11.22 -7.94 7.05
C ILE A 322 12.21 -9.12 7.00
N ASN A 323 13.34 -8.99 6.29
CA ASN A 323 14.36 -10.04 6.23
C ASN A 323 14.88 -10.39 7.63
N PHE A 324 15.14 -9.40 8.47
CA PHE A 324 15.55 -9.61 9.85
C PHE A 324 14.50 -10.38 10.67
N VAL A 325 13.22 -10.01 10.54
CA VAL A 325 12.11 -10.70 11.20
C VAL A 325 11.98 -12.13 10.70
N ALA A 326 11.94 -12.34 9.38
CA ALA A 326 11.76 -13.65 8.74
C ALA A 326 12.90 -14.63 9.04
N ARG A 327 14.15 -14.16 9.16
CA ARG A 327 15.27 -15.02 9.57
C ARG A 327 15.20 -15.44 11.04
N GLY A 328 14.40 -14.74 11.84
CA GLY A 328 14.29 -14.98 13.27
C GLY A 328 13.22 -15.95 13.71
N THR A 329 12.34 -16.34 12.80
CA THR A 329 11.23 -17.26 13.06
C THR A 329 11.68 -18.71 13.16
N GLY A 330 12.91 -19.02 12.73
CA GLY A 330 13.47 -20.38 12.77
C GLY A 330 13.03 -21.26 11.60
N GLY A 331 12.18 -20.75 10.70
CA GLY A 331 11.83 -21.42 9.46
C GLY A 331 12.97 -21.43 8.45
N LYS A 332 12.77 -22.18 7.36
CA LYS A 332 13.63 -22.17 6.16
C LYS A 332 13.46 -20.84 5.41
N ALA A 333 13.68 -19.70 6.06
CA ALA A 333 14.03 -18.51 5.32
C ALA A 333 15.19 -18.91 4.39
N ASP A 334 15.19 -18.42 3.15
CA ASP A 334 16.06 -18.87 2.03
C ASP A 334 17.58 -18.71 2.29
N GLY A 335 18.01 -18.53 3.54
CA GLY A 335 19.39 -18.38 3.98
C GLY A 335 19.97 -17.00 3.67
N VAL A 336 19.29 -16.21 2.84
CA VAL A 336 19.75 -14.90 2.37
C VAL A 336 19.83 -13.92 3.54
N VAL A 337 21.06 -13.59 3.92
CA VAL A 337 21.39 -12.54 4.88
C VAL A 337 21.19 -11.19 4.19
N TRP A 338 20.58 -10.23 4.90
CA TRP A 338 20.43 -8.88 4.37
C TRP A 338 21.77 -8.23 4.06
N GLU A 339 21.91 -7.83 2.80
CA GLU A 339 22.91 -6.95 2.23
C GLU A 339 22.21 -6.01 1.24
N ASP A 340 22.78 -4.84 0.99
CA ASP A 340 22.17 -3.85 0.08
C ASP A 340 22.00 -4.41 -1.35
N ASN A 341 22.99 -5.17 -1.81
CA ASN A 341 23.02 -5.81 -3.13
C ASN A 341 21.95 -6.92 -3.32
N VAL A 342 21.39 -7.49 -2.26
CA VAL A 342 20.32 -8.51 -2.34
C VAL A 342 18.92 -7.91 -2.30
N SER A 343 18.79 -6.60 -2.05
CA SER A 343 17.52 -5.88 -2.06
C SER A 343 16.66 -6.19 -3.30
N PRO A 344 17.19 -6.11 -4.55
CA PRO A 344 16.38 -6.37 -5.73
C PRO A 344 15.82 -7.81 -5.77
N GLY A 345 16.61 -8.80 -5.35
CA GLY A 345 16.20 -10.19 -5.29
C GLY A 345 15.09 -10.43 -4.28
N LEU A 346 15.23 -9.86 -3.06
CA LEU A 346 14.21 -9.95 -2.01
C LEU A 346 12.90 -9.25 -2.40
N ARG A 347 12.99 -8.11 -3.10
CA ARG A 347 11.83 -7.39 -3.64
C ARG A 347 11.12 -8.20 -4.73
N ASN A 348 11.85 -8.78 -5.67
CA ASN A 348 11.28 -9.64 -6.71
C ASN A 348 10.57 -10.86 -6.11
N LYS A 349 11.20 -11.51 -5.12
CA LYS A 349 10.56 -12.60 -4.37
C LYS A 349 9.29 -12.13 -3.67
N SER A 350 9.32 -10.97 -3.02
CA SER A 350 8.15 -10.40 -2.34
C SER A 350 6.99 -10.12 -3.32
N ILE A 351 7.29 -9.61 -4.52
CA ILE A 351 6.29 -9.42 -5.59
C ILE A 351 5.68 -10.77 -5.98
N GLN A 352 6.52 -11.77 -6.25
CA GLN A 352 6.08 -13.12 -6.61
C GLN A 352 5.17 -13.71 -5.52
N ASP A 353 5.63 -13.72 -4.28
CA ASP A 353 4.95 -14.35 -3.16
C ASP A 353 3.57 -13.69 -2.90
N LEU A 354 3.48 -12.36 -2.94
CA LEU A 354 2.21 -11.64 -2.77
C LEU A 354 1.21 -11.94 -3.91
N ILE A 355 1.67 -11.94 -5.17
CA ILE A 355 0.80 -12.21 -6.32
C ILE A 355 0.33 -13.66 -6.32
N VAL A 356 1.23 -14.61 -6.14
CA VAL A 356 0.90 -16.05 -6.12
C VAL A 356 -0.07 -16.35 -4.97
N TYR A 357 0.18 -15.81 -3.77
CA TYR A 357 -0.71 -16.01 -2.63
C TYR A 357 -2.11 -15.43 -2.88
N HIS A 358 -2.20 -14.24 -3.49
CA HIS A 358 -3.48 -13.66 -3.91
C HIS A 358 -4.21 -14.55 -4.93
N LEU A 359 -3.49 -15.04 -5.96
CA LEU A 359 -4.04 -15.91 -7.00
C LEU A 359 -4.57 -17.24 -6.43
N VAL A 360 -3.88 -17.85 -5.47
CA VAL A 360 -4.36 -19.07 -4.79
C VAL A 360 -5.60 -18.75 -3.95
N SER A 361 -5.54 -17.66 -3.17
CA SER A 361 -6.62 -17.26 -2.25
C SER A 361 -7.93 -16.90 -2.98
N THR A 362 -7.84 -16.33 -4.17
CA THR A 362 -9.02 -15.98 -4.99
C THR A 362 -9.71 -17.21 -5.57
N ASN A 363 -8.97 -18.24 -5.98
CA ASN A 363 -9.53 -19.49 -6.48
C ASN A 363 -10.36 -20.22 -5.40
N HIS A 364 -9.89 -20.26 -4.17
CA HIS A 364 -10.64 -20.89 -3.06
C HIS A 364 -11.95 -20.16 -2.72
N LYS A 365 -12.00 -18.83 -2.91
CA LYS A 365 -13.24 -18.05 -2.74
C LYS A 365 -14.27 -18.32 -3.83
N ALA A 366 -13.83 -18.57 -5.06
CA ALA A 366 -14.73 -18.93 -6.15
C ALA A 366 -15.41 -20.29 -5.89
N VAL A 367 -14.64 -21.27 -5.39
CA VAL A 367 -15.15 -22.62 -5.07
C VAL A 367 -16.09 -22.60 -3.87
N SER A 368 -15.77 -21.88 -2.79
CA SER A 368 -16.62 -21.78 -1.59
C SER A 368 -17.90 -20.97 -1.77
N ARG A 369 -18.05 -20.21 -2.87
CA ARG A 369 -19.30 -19.54 -3.26
C ARG A 369 -20.14 -20.33 -4.28
N ALA A 370 -19.54 -21.31 -4.94
CA ALA A 370 -20.20 -22.17 -5.91
C ALA A 370 -20.75 -23.47 -5.29
N LEU A 371 -20.34 -23.78 -4.06
CA LEU A 371 -20.96 -24.73 -3.14
C LEU A 371 -21.94 -23.99 -2.24
#